data_AF-A0A7Y2A7H5-F1
#
_entry.id   AF-A0A7Y2A7H5-F1
#
_cell.length_a   1.000
_cell.length_b   1.000
_cell.length_c   1.000
_cell.angle_alpha   90.00
_cell.angle_beta   90.00
_cell.angle_gamma   90.00
#
_symmetry.space_group_name_H-M   'P 1'
#
loop_
_entity.id
_entity.type
_entity.pdbx_description
1 polymer ?
#
loop_
_entity_poly.entity_id
_entity_poly.type
_entity_poly.pdbx_seq_one_letter_code
_entity_poly.pdbx_strand_id
1 'polypeptide(L)'
;MNENLNPDKNHFSREEMDVEKKLRPLSFDDFTGQEQALENLKIFVEAANLRDEALDHTLFHGPPGLGKTTLANILANELGASIK
;
A
#
# COMPACT_ATOMS: atom_id res chain seq x y z
N MET A 1 -9.03 25.28 -17.76
CA MET A 1 -8.44 24.01 -17.28
C MET A 1 -9.38 22.91 -17.70
N ASN A 2 -8.89 21.77 -18.19
CA ASN A 2 -9.75 20.67 -18.61
C ASN A 2 -10.37 20.05 -17.36
N GLU A 3 -11.70 20.00 -17.25
CA GLU A 3 -12.40 19.47 -16.07
C GLU A 3 -12.03 17.99 -15.81
N ASN A 4 -11.60 17.28 -16.86
CA ASN A 4 -11.17 15.88 -16.82
C ASN A 4 -9.73 15.66 -16.33
N LEU A 5 -8.96 16.71 -16.04
CA LEU A 5 -7.54 16.63 -15.63
C LEU A 5 -7.30 17.09 -14.19
N ASN A 6 -8.33 17.12 -13.34
CA ASN A 6 -8.16 17.48 -11.94
C ASN A 6 -7.62 16.27 -11.14
N PRO A 7 -6.38 16.32 -10.60
CA PRO A 7 -5.82 15.22 -9.81
C PRO A 7 -6.38 15.15 -8.37
N ASP A 8 -7.26 16.09 -8.00
CA ASP A 8 -7.83 16.18 -6.66
C ASP A 8 -8.87 15.06 -6.45
N LYS A 9 -8.49 14.06 -5.64
CA LYS A 9 -9.28 12.84 -5.37
C LYS A 9 -10.57 13.12 -4.58
N ASN A 10 -10.77 14.34 -4.07
CA ASN A 10 -11.93 14.74 -3.28
C ASN A 10 -13.26 14.71 -4.07
N HIS A 11 -13.21 14.50 -5.40
CA HIS A 11 -14.38 14.46 -6.27
C HIS A 11 -14.79 13.05 -6.74
N PHE A 12 -14.12 11.99 -6.28
CA PHE A 12 -14.51 10.64 -6.66
C PHE A 12 -15.81 10.21 -5.96
N SER A 13 -16.69 9.60 -6.75
CA SER A 13 -17.79 8.78 -6.25
C SER A 13 -17.27 7.55 -5.49
N ARG A 14 -18.15 6.89 -4.72
CA ARG A 14 -17.76 5.67 -3.98
C ARG A 14 -17.27 4.57 -4.93
N GLU A 15 -17.95 4.43 -6.07
CA GLU A 15 -17.59 3.45 -7.09
C GLU A 15 -16.20 3.75 -7.69
N GLU A 16 -15.89 5.03 -7.93
CA GLU A 16 -14.56 5.45 -8.41
C GLU A 16 -13.48 5.22 -7.36
N MET A 17 -13.77 5.46 -6.07
CA MET A 17 -12.85 5.13 -4.97
C MET A 17 -12.55 3.62 -4.90
N ASP A 18 -13.57 2.77 -5.05
CA ASP A 18 -13.38 1.31 -5.01
C ASP A 18 -12.56 0.81 -6.19
N VAL A 19 -12.73 1.42 -7.37
CA VAL A 19 -11.90 1.13 -8.55
C VAL A 19 -10.46 1.62 -8.33
N GLU A 20 -10.27 2.83 -7.82
CA GLU A 20 -8.95 3.38 -7.51
C GLU A 20 -8.19 2.52 -6.50
N LYS A 21 -8.86 2.03 -5.45
CA LYS A 21 -8.24 1.11 -4.46
C LYS A 21 -7.76 -0.19 -5.09
N LYS A 22 -8.49 -0.73 -6.08
CA LYS A 22 -8.04 -1.93 -6.82
C LYS A 22 -6.88 -1.65 -7.75
N LEU A 23 -6.82 -0.46 -8.36
CA LEU A 23 -5.76 -0.07 -9.28
C LEU A 23 -4.48 0.36 -8.57
N ARG A 24 -4.63 1.07 -7.44
CA ARG A 24 -3.56 1.63 -6.63
C ARG A 24 -3.90 1.44 -5.15
N PRO A 25 -3.69 0.23 -4.63
CA PRO A 25 -3.98 -0.08 -3.24
C PRO A 25 -3.11 0.76 -2.31
N LEU A 26 -3.72 1.25 -1.22
CA LEU A 26 -3.08 2.16 -0.27
C LEU A 26 -2.83 1.47 1.09
N SER A 27 -3.60 0.43 1.39
CA SER A 27 -3.45 -0.40 2.59
C SER A 27 -3.29 -1.87 2.26
N PHE A 28 -2.96 -2.67 3.26
CA PHE A 28 -2.94 -4.13 3.09
C PHE A 28 -4.30 -4.70 2.68
N ASP A 29 -5.41 -4.09 3.10
CA ASP A 29 -6.76 -4.58 2.83
C ASP A 29 -7.21 -4.29 1.39
N ASP A 30 -6.57 -3.33 0.71
CA ASP A 30 -6.77 -3.06 -0.70
C ASP A 30 -5.97 -4.03 -1.61
N PHE A 31 -4.97 -4.76 -1.05
CA PHE A 31 -4.09 -5.65 -1.81
C PHE A 31 -4.67 -7.08 -1.87
N THR A 32 -4.87 -7.60 -3.08
CA THR A 32 -5.46 -8.93 -3.29
C THR A 32 -4.39 -10.00 -3.51
N GLY A 33 -4.52 -11.12 -2.78
CA GLY A 33 -3.61 -12.26 -2.85
C GLY A 33 -2.37 -12.09 -1.97
N GLN A 34 -1.41 -13.01 -2.07
CA GLN A 34 -0.20 -13.04 -1.22
C GLN A 34 -0.50 -13.10 0.29
N GLU A 35 -1.57 -13.81 0.68
CA GLU A 35 -2.11 -13.86 2.06
C GLU A 35 -1.04 -14.09 3.13
N GLN A 36 -0.17 -15.09 2.92
CA GLN A 36 0.92 -15.40 3.85
C GLN A 36 1.93 -14.25 3.99
N ALA A 37 2.26 -13.56 2.90
CA ALA A 37 3.18 -12.43 2.96
C ALA A 37 2.53 -11.23 3.64
N LEU A 38 1.25 -10.95 3.34
CA LEU A 38 0.49 -9.89 4.00
C LEU A 38 0.36 -10.12 5.51
N GLU A 39 0.07 -11.35 5.94
CA GLU A 39 -0.03 -11.69 7.36
C GLU A 39 1.29 -11.43 8.09
N ASN A 40 2.41 -11.89 7.53
CA ASN A 40 3.74 -11.63 8.10
C ASN A 40 4.04 -10.12 8.17
N LEU A 41 3.76 -9.37 7.10
CA LEU A 41 4.00 -7.92 7.07
C LEU A 41 3.15 -7.19 8.11
N LYS A 42 1.87 -7.55 8.27
CA LYS A 42 0.98 -6.98 9.30
C LYS A 42 1.58 -7.17 10.69
N ILE A 43 2.06 -8.38 11.01
CA ILE A 43 2.71 -8.68 12.29
C ILE A 43 3.98 -7.83 12.48
N PHE A 44 4.84 -7.71 11.48
CA PHE A 44 6.07 -6.93 11.60
C PHE A 44 5.81 -5.43 11.77
N VAL A 45 4.86 -4.88 11.02
CA VAL A 45 4.45 -3.48 11.12
C VAL A 45 3.85 -3.19 12.49
N GLU A 46 2.92 -4.03 12.95
CA GLU A 46 2.32 -3.88 14.28
C GLU A 46 3.40 -3.91 15.37
N ALA A 47 4.33 -4.86 15.28
CA ALA A 47 5.41 -4.98 16.24
C ALA A 47 6.37 -3.77 16.21
N ALA A 48 6.70 -3.23 15.03
CA ALA A 48 7.52 -2.03 14.89
C ALA A 48 6.81 -0.79 15.48
N ASN A 49 5.52 -0.62 15.16
CA ASN A 49 4.69 0.47 15.68
C ASN A 49 4.55 0.41 17.21
N LEU A 50 4.38 -0.78 17.79
CA LEU A 50 4.31 -0.97 19.24
C LEU A 50 5.61 -0.61 19.96
N ARG A 51 6.75 -0.78 19.29
CA ARG A 51 8.08 -0.45 19.84
C ARG A 51 8.51 1.00 19.56
N ASP A 52 7.77 1.73 18.73
CA ASP A 52 8.18 3.04 18.20
C ASP A 52 9.56 2.99 17.52
N GLU A 53 9.81 1.90 16.78
CA GLU A 53 11.07 1.63 16.10
C GLU A 53 10.86 1.49 14.58
N ALA A 54 11.95 1.65 13.82
CA ALA A 54 11.91 1.34 12.40
C ALA A 54 11.67 -0.16 12.17
N LEU A 55 10.93 -0.48 11.09
CA LEU A 55 10.83 -1.85 10.59
C LEU A 55 12.22 -2.36 10.15
N ASP A 56 12.51 -3.62 10.45
CA ASP A 56 13.70 -4.30 9.93
C ASP A 56 13.76 -4.29 8.39
N HIS A 57 14.98 -4.42 7.86
CA HIS A 57 15.22 -4.43 6.42
C HIS A 57 14.42 -5.54 5.72
N THR A 58 13.57 -5.14 4.78
CA THR A 58 12.67 -6.03 4.05
C THR A 58 13.07 -6.11 2.58
N LEU A 59 13.24 -7.32 2.04
CA LEU A 59 13.55 -7.57 0.63
C LEU A 59 12.37 -8.28 -0.05
N PHE A 60 11.75 -7.61 -1.03
CA PHE A 60 10.77 -8.23 -1.90
C PHE A 60 11.44 -8.85 -3.14
N HIS A 61 11.32 -10.16 -3.30
CA HIS A 61 11.85 -10.88 -4.46
C HIS A 61 10.75 -11.67 -5.19
N GLY A 62 10.98 -12.02 -6.46
CA GLY A 62 10.08 -12.85 -7.25
C GLY A 62 9.83 -12.34 -8.68
N PRO A 63 9.09 -13.10 -9.51
CA PRO A 63 8.74 -12.75 -10.89
C PRO A 63 8.12 -11.36 -11.07
N PRO A 64 8.21 -10.75 -12.27
CA PRO A 64 7.55 -9.47 -12.57
C PRO A 64 6.03 -9.58 -12.40
N GLY A 65 5.37 -8.48 -12.03
CA GLY A 65 3.91 -8.41 -11.92
C GLY A 65 3.29 -8.85 -10.58
N LEU A 66 4.08 -9.32 -9.61
CA LEU A 66 3.55 -9.78 -8.30
C LEU A 66 3.31 -8.66 -7.26
N GLY A 67 3.30 -7.40 -7.68
CA GLY A 67 2.99 -6.29 -6.77
C GLY A 67 4.10 -5.91 -5.78
N LYS A 68 5.37 -6.27 -6.02
CA LYS A 68 6.50 -5.91 -5.12
C LYS A 68 6.61 -4.40 -4.83
N THR A 69 6.56 -3.58 -5.88
CA THR A 69 6.60 -2.12 -5.76
C THR A 69 5.36 -1.59 -5.03
N THR A 70 4.21 -2.21 -5.28
CA THR A 70 2.95 -1.87 -4.61
C THR A 70 3.01 -2.19 -3.11
N LEU A 71 3.50 -3.38 -2.74
CA LEU A 71 3.70 -3.78 -1.34
C LEU A 71 4.67 -2.85 -0.61
N ALA A 72 5.74 -2.39 -1.27
CA ALA A 72 6.64 -1.40 -0.68
C ALA A 72 5.92 -0.07 -0.36
N ASN A 73 5.06 0.41 -1.27
CA ASN A 73 4.28 1.63 -1.02
C ASN A 73 3.26 1.46 0.10
N ILE A 74 2.55 0.33 0.14
CA ILE A 74 1.63 0.00 1.24
C ILE A 74 2.39 -0.03 2.56
N LEU A 75 3.53 -0.72 2.61
CA LEU A 75 4.36 -0.83 3.81
C LEU A 75 4.84 0.54 4.31
N ALA A 76 5.26 1.42 3.41
CA ALA A 76 5.63 2.79 3.77
C ALA A 76 4.44 3.57 4.34
N ASN A 77 3.26 3.45 3.73
CA ASN A 77 2.04 4.12 4.20
C ASN A 77 1.62 3.65 5.61
N GLU A 78 1.65 2.34 5.85
CA GLU A 78 1.31 1.73 7.16
C GLU A 78 2.29 2.11 8.27
N LEU A 79 3.55 2.40 7.91
CA LEU A 79 4.58 2.90 8.82
C LEU A 79 4.60 4.43 8.92
N GLY A 80 3.68 5.15 8.27
CA GLY A 80 3.68 6.61 8.21
C GLY A 80 4.93 7.22 7.53
N ALA A 81 5.63 6.43 6.73
CA ALA A 81 6.84 6.80 6.00
C ALA A 81 6.52 7.19 4.54
N SER A 82 7.50 7.77 3.85
CA SER A 82 7.40 8.08 2.41
C SER A 82 8.55 7.47 1.63
N ILE A 83 8.23 6.89 0.47
CA ILE A 83 9.22 6.46 -0.52
C ILE A 83 9.54 7.67 -1.41
N LYS A 84 10.82 8.00 -1.55
CA LYS A 84 11.32 9.07 -2.43
C LYS A 84 11.76 8.52 -3.77
#